data_AF-A0A933AWU9-F1
#
_entry.id   AF-A0A933AWU9-F1
#
_cell.length_a   1.000
_cell.length_b   1.000
_cell.length_c   1.000
_cell.angle_alpha   90.00
_cell.angle_beta   90.00
_cell.angle_gamma   90.00
#
_symmetry.space_group_name_H-M   'P 1'
#
loop_
_entity.id
_entity.type
_entity.pdbx_description
1 polymer ?
#
loop_
_entity_poly.entity_id
_entity_poly.type
_entity_poly.pdbx_seq_one_letter_code
_entity_poly.pdbx_strand_id
1 'polypeptide(L)'
;MGGVGSDKLIKADVLIIGGGLAGTWAALRAADFVENVVLVDKAQVSRSGSSTSAAGIMLASMPGDDLDAWTKEIVERGDFINDQDWVQVMVGDQIERVLEMDSWGIGFERDEKGNIARTITRAHKETRVLMFHGKQLMEKMREQVLKKKVRLVERVIVTDLLTSDGAHPTMGKVIGAIGFNCRTGDHYTFEARATVVSTGCIHPKRGGEYVDNINGDGCAMGYRAGADLISMELNTAGHLQGWERKYWFAGLSLMQGLGVRFVNKQGERFMEKYDPDLMERSKLATLSQAFCKEALEGRGPVYADMRHFTPEALAQLRRVVPLAMLIFDRAGIDLSKQIVEYAPFNGVFGTCGDGGLWVNTYCETNVPGLYGAGGATKILPHGTYAVGGLNLAYCCVSGHRAGENAAKYAIGAGQLPIRPDQVLLLREQTIAPMGRTAGVKADDVFDRVMEITVPAQYSTFKNERRIKKVLAELEGVKASLSELAAPNPHELVKAQEARNYVQCAELVFKAALERKESRGSHYREEYPYRDDDNWLKWIVQRRENGSVGMRIEHIPIWRYPVKPETYGKKPHPVQVFLEPGEE
;
A
#
# COMPACT_ATOMS: atom_id res chain seq x y z
N MET A 1 -0.45 0.84 -39.07
CA MET A 1 0.57 1.80 -38.61
C MET A 1 -0.05 2.64 -37.49
N GLY A 2 0.04 2.16 -36.24
CA GLY A 2 -0.41 2.91 -35.07
C GLY A 2 0.66 3.95 -34.74
N GLY A 3 0.34 5.23 -34.89
CA GLY A 3 1.30 6.32 -34.76
C GLY A 3 2.01 6.29 -33.41
N VAL A 4 3.34 6.37 -33.46
CA VAL A 4 4.17 6.65 -32.30
C VAL A 4 3.76 8.04 -31.81
N GLY A 5 3.31 8.17 -30.56
CA GLY A 5 2.91 9.45 -30.00
C GLY A 5 4.06 10.46 -30.00
N SER A 6 3.73 11.74 -29.87
CA SER A 6 4.72 12.82 -29.84
C SER A 6 5.61 12.75 -28.60
N ASP A 7 6.87 13.17 -28.73
CA ASP A 7 7.82 13.22 -27.62
C ASP A 7 7.69 14.54 -26.86
N LYS A 8 7.57 14.46 -25.53
CA LYS A 8 7.42 15.58 -24.61
C LYS A 8 8.55 15.57 -23.58
N LEU A 9 9.32 16.65 -23.53
CA LEU A 9 10.28 16.90 -22.44
C LEU A 9 9.67 17.87 -21.43
N ILE A 10 9.67 17.48 -20.15
CA ILE A 10 9.21 18.30 -19.03
C ILE A 10 10.35 18.42 -18.03
N LYS A 11 10.73 19.65 -17.70
CA LYS A 11 11.70 19.92 -16.63
C LYS A 11 10.96 20.18 -15.32
N ALA A 12 11.54 19.76 -14.21
CA ALA A 12 11.06 20.00 -12.85
C ALA A 12 12.24 20.23 -11.91
N ASP A 13 12.09 21.07 -10.89
CA ASP A 13 12.99 21.04 -9.74
C ASP A 13 12.70 19.77 -8.92
N VAL A 14 11.42 19.52 -8.65
CA VAL A 14 10.91 18.31 -7.98
C VAL A 14 9.83 17.65 -8.84
N LEU A 15 10.05 16.38 -9.15
CA LEU A 15 9.08 15.49 -9.81
C LEU A 15 8.41 14.60 -8.75
N ILE A 16 7.08 14.62 -8.68
CA ILE A 16 6.29 13.72 -7.84
C ILE A 16 5.57 12.73 -8.75
N ILE A 17 5.78 11.43 -8.51
CA ILE A 17 5.15 10.34 -9.26
C ILE A 17 4.05 9.73 -8.37
N GLY A 18 2.80 9.93 -8.75
CA GLY A 18 1.61 9.50 -8.02
C GLY A 18 0.82 10.67 -7.41
N GLY A 19 -0.49 10.71 -7.64
CA GLY A 19 -1.42 11.76 -7.21
C GLY A 19 -2.32 11.39 -6.03
N GLY A 20 -1.94 10.38 -5.25
CA GLY A 20 -2.61 10.03 -4.00
C GLY A 20 -2.34 11.05 -2.88
N LEU A 21 -2.84 10.76 -1.67
CA LEU A 21 -2.71 11.67 -0.53
C LEU A 21 -1.25 12.08 -0.25
N ALA A 22 -0.33 11.12 -0.25
CA ALA A 22 1.10 11.41 -0.03
C ALA A 22 1.72 12.28 -1.12
N GLY A 23 1.41 12.00 -2.40
CA GLY A 23 1.93 12.78 -3.53
C GLY A 23 1.40 14.22 -3.54
N THR A 24 0.12 14.41 -3.21
CA THR A 24 -0.44 15.77 -3.08
C THR A 24 0.19 16.55 -1.93
N TRP A 25 0.43 15.93 -0.77
CA TRP A 25 1.19 16.54 0.31
C TRP A 25 2.64 16.89 -0.07
N ALA A 26 3.33 15.98 -0.77
CA ALA A 26 4.68 16.22 -1.27
C ALA A 26 4.73 17.41 -2.24
N ALA A 27 3.77 17.50 -3.15
CA ALA A 27 3.69 18.59 -4.10
C ALA A 27 3.39 19.93 -3.42
N LEU A 28 2.44 19.96 -2.47
CA LEU A 28 2.14 21.17 -1.69
C LEU A 28 3.36 21.68 -0.95
N ARG A 29 4.06 20.77 -0.26
CA ARG A 29 5.20 21.16 0.55
C ARG A 29 6.41 21.53 -0.29
N ALA A 30 6.69 20.81 -1.38
CA ALA A 30 7.78 21.17 -2.30
C ALA A 30 7.59 22.58 -2.90
N ALA A 31 6.36 22.96 -3.22
CA ALA A 31 6.02 24.25 -3.79
C ALA A 31 6.24 25.44 -2.82
N ASP A 32 6.52 25.19 -1.55
CA ASP A 32 6.95 26.22 -0.60
C ASP A 32 8.44 26.61 -0.78
N PHE A 33 9.24 25.76 -1.44
CA PHE A 33 10.70 25.91 -1.51
C PHE A 33 11.22 26.12 -2.94
N VAL A 34 10.54 25.57 -3.94
CA VAL A 34 10.95 25.65 -5.35
C VAL A 34 9.78 26.03 -6.26
N GLU A 35 10.09 26.64 -7.40
CA GLU A 35 9.05 27.15 -8.31
C GLU A 35 8.48 26.05 -9.22
N ASN A 36 9.32 25.13 -9.72
CA ASN A 36 8.90 24.19 -10.74
C ASN A 36 8.64 22.78 -10.17
N VAL A 37 7.44 22.60 -9.63
CA VAL A 37 6.96 21.31 -9.11
C VAL A 37 6.03 20.65 -10.13
N VAL A 38 6.33 19.40 -10.49
CA VAL A 38 5.52 18.60 -11.42
C VAL A 38 5.00 17.37 -10.70
N LEU A 39 3.68 17.17 -10.70
CA LEU A 39 3.04 15.95 -10.22
C LEU A 39 2.48 15.18 -11.41
N VAL A 40 3.00 13.97 -11.64
CA VAL A 40 2.55 13.05 -12.68
C VAL A 40 1.69 11.93 -12.08
N ASP A 41 0.54 11.64 -12.68
CA ASP A 41 -0.37 10.58 -12.24
C ASP A 41 -0.88 9.78 -13.45
N LYS A 42 -0.88 8.44 -13.34
CA LYS A 42 -1.30 7.56 -14.44
C LYS A 42 -2.80 7.61 -14.73
N ALA A 43 -3.58 8.10 -13.77
CA ALA A 43 -5.00 8.34 -13.87
C ALA A 43 -5.30 9.84 -13.71
N GLN A 44 -6.00 10.24 -12.65
CA GLN A 44 -6.37 11.62 -12.38
C GLN A 44 -6.23 11.90 -10.88
N VAL A 45 -5.48 12.94 -10.52
CA VAL A 45 -5.37 13.44 -9.15
C VAL A 45 -6.77 13.75 -8.64
N SER A 46 -7.08 13.31 -7.41
CA SER A 46 -8.42 13.29 -6.80
C SER A 46 -9.33 12.12 -7.14
N ARG A 47 -8.92 11.24 -8.06
CA ARG A 47 -9.69 10.05 -8.46
C ARG A 47 -8.85 8.76 -8.50
N SER A 48 -7.53 8.88 -8.46
CA SER A 48 -6.58 7.77 -8.44
C SER A 48 -6.27 7.31 -7.01
N GLY A 49 -5.73 6.09 -6.91
CA GLY A 49 -5.22 5.52 -5.67
C GLY A 49 -6.28 5.22 -4.61
N SER A 50 -5.84 4.54 -3.54
CA SER A 50 -6.73 4.12 -2.46
C SER A 50 -7.30 5.27 -1.62
N SER A 51 -6.66 6.45 -1.62
CA SER A 51 -7.08 7.59 -0.79
C SER A 51 -8.49 8.10 -1.15
N THR A 52 -8.85 8.08 -2.43
CA THR A 52 -10.18 8.50 -2.90
C THR A 52 -11.30 7.59 -2.35
N SER A 53 -10.97 6.33 -2.15
CA SER A 53 -11.87 5.29 -1.66
C SER A 53 -11.43 4.78 -0.29
N ALA A 54 -10.79 5.64 0.50
CA ALA A 54 -10.30 5.30 1.82
C ALA A 54 -11.43 4.78 2.72
N ALA A 55 -11.08 4.02 3.74
CA ALA A 55 -12.01 3.54 4.77
C ALA A 55 -12.64 4.66 5.63
N GLY A 56 -12.37 5.92 5.28
CA GLY A 56 -12.92 7.11 5.92
C GLY A 56 -12.42 7.37 7.33
N ILE A 57 -11.32 6.73 7.72
CA ILE A 57 -10.67 6.93 9.03
C ILE A 57 -9.18 7.26 8.88
N MET A 58 -8.65 8.09 9.76
CA MET A 58 -7.23 8.43 9.82
C MET A 58 -6.81 8.58 11.28
N LEU A 59 -5.68 8.00 11.65
CA LEU A 59 -5.07 8.22 12.96
C LEU A 59 -4.78 9.71 13.14
N ALA A 60 -5.23 10.30 14.25
CA ALA A 60 -5.20 11.73 14.43
C ALA A 60 -4.83 12.10 15.86
N SER A 61 -3.52 12.24 16.09
CA SER A 61 -3.01 12.89 17.29
C SER A 61 -3.42 14.36 17.27
N MET A 62 -3.72 14.89 18.45
CA MET A 62 -4.15 16.26 18.69
C MET A 62 -3.36 16.86 19.85
N PRO A 63 -3.33 18.20 20.00
CA PRO A 63 -2.68 18.82 21.13
C PRO A 63 -3.24 18.29 22.46
N GLY A 64 -2.35 17.88 23.36
CA GLY A 64 -2.70 17.35 24.68
C GLY A 64 -2.83 15.82 24.77
N ASP A 65 -2.74 15.09 23.66
CA ASP A 65 -2.64 13.63 23.70
C ASP A 65 -1.26 13.18 24.25
N ASP A 66 -1.23 12.03 24.94
CA ASP A 66 0.01 11.39 25.39
C ASP A 66 0.66 10.61 24.24
N LEU A 67 1.64 11.25 23.58
CA LEU A 67 2.33 10.68 22.43
C LEU A 67 3.24 9.50 22.78
N ASP A 68 3.69 9.39 24.03
CA ASP A 68 4.50 8.26 24.50
C ASP A 68 3.61 7.02 24.66
N ALA A 69 2.41 7.19 25.23
CA ALA A 69 1.41 6.13 25.28
C ALA A 69 0.98 5.67 23.88
N TRP A 70 0.79 6.61 22.94
CA TRP A 70 0.48 6.28 21.54
C TRP A 70 1.61 5.51 20.87
N THR A 71 2.85 5.96 21.07
CA THR A 71 4.05 5.28 20.54
C THR A 71 4.14 3.86 21.09
N LYS A 72 3.96 3.69 22.40
CA LYS A 72 3.94 2.37 23.06
C LYS A 72 2.89 1.45 22.44
N GLU A 73 1.65 1.92 22.32
CA GLU A 73 0.58 1.13 21.73
C GLU A 73 0.87 0.73 20.27
N ILE A 74 1.31 1.67 19.42
CA ILE A 74 1.58 1.39 18.01
C ILE A 74 2.68 0.34 17.86
N VAL A 75 3.73 0.42 18.68
CA VAL A 75 4.86 -0.52 18.65
C VAL A 75 4.47 -1.90 19.16
N GLU A 76 3.76 -1.98 20.30
CA GLU A 76 3.31 -3.26 20.86
C GLU A 76 2.35 -3.97 19.90
N ARG A 77 1.42 -3.22 19.30
CA ARG A 77 0.46 -3.75 18.33
C ARG A 77 1.15 -4.15 17.02
N GLY A 78 2.17 -3.41 16.58
CA GLY A 78 3.00 -3.73 15.42
C GLY A 78 4.02 -4.84 15.65
N ASP A 79 3.95 -5.54 16.79
CA ASP A 79 4.83 -6.64 17.15
C ASP A 79 6.31 -6.26 17.16
N PHE A 80 6.64 -5.04 17.59
CA PHE A 80 8.01 -4.56 17.82
C PHE A 80 8.94 -4.55 16.59
N ILE A 81 8.40 -4.76 15.39
CA ILE A 81 9.14 -4.60 14.12
C ILE A 81 8.90 -3.23 13.48
N ASN A 82 8.26 -2.31 14.19
CA ASN A 82 8.12 -0.92 13.81
C ASN A 82 9.48 -0.21 13.88
N ASP A 83 9.69 0.77 13.02
CA ASP A 83 10.74 1.77 13.25
C ASP A 83 10.19 2.83 14.19
N GLN A 84 10.72 2.87 15.42
CA GLN A 84 10.17 3.73 16.46
C GLN A 84 10.50 5.21 16.25
N ASP A 85 11.60 5.53 15.55
CA ASP A 85 11.89 6.93 15.19
C ASP A 85 10.82 7.44 14.25
N TRP A 86 10.45 6.60 13.29
CA TRP A 86 9.35 6.86 12.37
C TRP A 86 7.99 6.92 13.07
N VAL A 87 7.72 6.08 14.08
CA VAL A 87 6.50 6.17 14.89
C VAL A 87 6.42 7.53 15.59
N GLN A 88 7.50 7.96 16.24
CA GLN A 88 7.58 9.25 16.95
C GLN A 88 7.38 10.44 16.00
N VAL A 89 8.07 10.44 14.86
CA VAL A 89 7.88 11.45 13.79
C VAL A 89 6.43 11.47 13.33
N MET A 90 5.83 10.30 13.10
CA MET A 90 4.47 10.20 12.61
C MET A 90 3.46 10.75 13.62
N VAL A 91 3.50 10.33 14.89
CA VAL A 91 2.52 10.80 15.89
C VAL A 91 2.71 12.29 16.23
N GLY A 92 3.94 12.80 16.20
CA GLY A 92 4.23 14.22 16.43
C GLY A 92 3.78 15.10 15.28
N ASP A 93 4.29 14.86 14.06
CA ASP A 93 4.04 15.70 12.89
C ASP A 93 2.56 15.64 12.45
N GLN A 94 1.84 14.56 12.78
CA GLN A 94 0.44 14.39 12.40
C GLN A 94 -0.48 15.45 13.00
N ILE A 95 -0.15 16.02 14.16
CA ILE A 95 -0.95 17.09 14.81
C ILE A 95 -1.12 18.26 13.85
N GLU A 96 -0.02 18.78 13.31
CA GLU A 96 -0.05 19.90 12.38
C GLU A 96 -0.75 19.54 11.08
N ARG A 97 -0.54 18.32 10.55
CA ARG A 97 -1.19 17.88 9.31
C ARG A 97 -2.72 17.85 9.44
N VAL A 98 -3.24 17.39 10.59
CA VAL A 98 -4.68 17.38 10.88
C VAL A 98 -5.23 18.81 10.95
N LEU A 99 -4.54 19.71 11.67
CA LEU A 99 -4.97 21.11 11.80
C LEU A 99 -4.93 21.88 10.47
N GLU A 100 -3.91 21.64 9.66
CA GLU A 100 -3.83 22.21 8.30
C GLU A 100 -4.99 21.74 7.43
N MET A 101 -5.29 20.44 7.42
CA MET A 101 -6.42 19.91 6.68
C MET A 101 -7.75 20.48 7.16
N ASP A 102 -7.91 20.67 8.48
CA ASP A 102 -9.09 21.31 9.05
C ASP A 102 -9.24 22.74 8.56
N SER A 103 -8.14 23.50 8.53
CA SER A 103 -8.10 24.89 8.03
C SER A 103 -8.46 25.01 6.54
N TRP A 104 -8.23 23.95 5.76
CA TRP A 104 -8.63 23.90 4.34
C TRP A 104 -10.12 23.59 4.14
N GLY A 105 -10.86 23.35 5.23
CA GLY A 105 -12.29 23.01 5.19
C GLY A 105 -12.56 21.58 4.76
N ILE A 106 -11.67 20.64 5.09
CA ILE A 106 -11.95 19.21 4.91
C ILE A 106 -13.08 18.80 5.87
N GLY A 107 -14.07 18.08 5.34
CA GLY A 107 -15.27 17.69 6.08
C GLY A 107 -15.01 16.54 7.07
N PHE A 108 -14.33 16.84 8.18
CA PHE A 108 -14.24 15.93 9.32
C PHE A 108 -15.56 15.88 10.09
N GLU A 109 -15.94 14.70 10.57
CA GLU A 109 -17.06 14.56 11.51
C GLU A 109 -16.78 15.39 12.77
N ARG A 110 -17.83 16.01 13.33
CA ARG A 110 -17.74 16.89 14.51
C ARG A 110 -18.53 16.34 15.68
N ASP A 111 -18.06 16.63 16.89
CA ASP A 111 -18.83 16.37 18.12
C ASP A 111 -19.91 17.45 18.33
N GLU A 112 -20.74 17.28 19.37
CA GLU A 112 -21.81 18.23 19.72
C GLU A 112 -21.29 19.64 20.06
N LYS A 113 -20.00 19.77 20.40
CA LYS A 113 -19.34 21.03 20.72
C LYS A 113 -18.66 21.66 19.50
N GLY A 114 -18.74 21.01 18.33
CA GLY A 114 -18.12 21.46 17.08
C GLY A 114 -16.64 21.12 16.93
N ASN A 115 -16.04 20.34 17.83
CA ASN A 115 -14.65 19.89 17.70
C ASN A 115 -14.57 18.70 16.74
N ILE A 116 -13.37 18.39 16.22
CA ILE A 116 -13.14 17.17 15.43
C ILE A 116 -13.48 15.94 16.27
N ALA A 117 -14.48 15.17 15.83
CA ALA A 117 -14.84 13.92 16.49
C ALA A 117 -13.78 12.86 16.21
N ARG A 118 -13.34 12.18 17.27
CA ARG A 118 -12.40 11.07 17.20
C ARG A 118 -12.94 9.84 17.92
N THR A 119 -12.66 8.66 17.40
CA THR A 119 -13.14 7.38 17.95
C THR A 119 -12.05 6.31 17.94
N ILE A 120 -12.36 5.12 18.44
CA ILE A 120 -11.52 3.92 18.39
C ILE A 120 -12.07 2.93 17.36
N THR A 121 -11.17 2.21 16.68
CA THR A 121 -11.53 1.21 15.67
C THR A 121 -10.72 -0.09 15.86
N ARG A 122 -9.99 -0.54 14.84
CA ARG A 122 -9.13 -1.72 14.84
C ARG A 122 -7.87 -1.54 15.70
N ALA A 123 -7.69 -2.43 16.66
CA ALA A 123 -6.53 -2.56 17.56
C ALA A 123 -6.22 -1.36 18.48
N HIS A 124 -7.07 -0.33 18.49
CA HIS A 124 -6.88 0.89 19.28
C HIS A 124 -7.20 0.66 20.77
N LYS A 125 -6.40 1.28 21.66
CA LYS A 125 -6.66 1.42 23.10
C LYS A 125 -6.68 2.89 23.51
N GLU A 126 -5.54 3.55 23.45
CA GLU A 126 -5.29 4.98 23.72
C GLU A 126 -5.34 5.81 22.44
N THR A 127 -4.86 5.25 21.32
CA THR A 127 -4.86 5.97 20.05
C THR A 127 -6.27 6.22 19.52
N ARG A 128 -6.44 7.29 18.73
CA ARG A 128 -7.74 7.72 18.19
C ARG A 128 -7.68 8.02 16.70
N VAL A 129 -8.79 7.80 16.01
CA VAL A 129 -8.96 8.12 14.59
C VAL A 129 -10.04 9.18 14.39
N LEU A 130 -9.81 10.11 13.47
CA LEU A 130 -10.85 10.99 12.94
C LEU A 130 -11.61 10.29 11.79
N MET A 131 -12.78 10.83 11.43
CA MET A 131 -13.65 10.29 10.39
C MET A 131 -13.94 11.32 9.30
N PHE A 132 -13.95 10.90 8.04
CA PHE A 132 -14.13 11.78 6.87
C PHE A 132 -14.51 11.03 5.60
N HIS A 133 -15.00 11.78 4.61
CA HIS A 133 -15.26 11.24 3.28
C HIS A 133 -14.02 11.32 2.37
N GLY A 134 -13.46 10.15 1.99
CA GLY A 134 -12.19 10.04 1.24
C GLY A 134 -12.13 10.82 -0.08
N LYS A 135 -13.21 10.77 -0.87
CA LYS A 135 -13.26 11.49 -2.14
C LYS A 135 -13.27 13.01 -1.95
N GLN A 136 -14.02 13.52 -0.97
CA GLN A 136 -14.04 14.96 -0.67
C GLN A 136 -12.67 15.44 -0.16
N LEU A 137 -11.99 14.65 0.68
CA LEU A 137 -10.61 14.93 1.07
C LEU A 137 -9.74 15.12 -0.18
N MET A 138 -9.74 14.15 -1.10
CA MET A 138 -8.87 14.19 -2.26
C MET A 138 -9.25 15.29 -3.28
N GLU A 139 -10.53 15.66 -3.38
CA GLU A 139 -10.98 16.82 -4.15
C GLU A 139 -10.43 18.13 -3.53
N LYS A 140 -10.47 18.26 -2.21
CA LYS A 140 -9.85 19.39 -1.49
C LYS A 140 -8.34 19.43 -1.65
N MET A 141 -7.65 18.28 -1.58
CA MET A 141 -6.21 18.21 -1.83
C MET A 141 -5.87 18.73 -3.24
N ARG A 142 -6.61 18.29 -4.27
CA ARG A 142 -6.43 18.79 -5.64
C ARG A 142 -6.61 20.31 -5.74
N GLU A 143 -7.64 20.86 -5.08
CA GLU A 143 -7.83 22.31 -5.03
C GLU A 143 -6.59 23.03 -4.48
N GLN A 144 -6.01 22.54 -3.38
CA GLN A 144 -4.80 23.14 -2.79
C GLN A 144 -3.59 23.02 -3.71
N VAL A 145 -3.39 21.86 -4.35
CA VAL A 145 -2.29 21.64 -5.30
C VAL A 145 -2.36 22.64 -6.47
N LEU A 146 -3.56 22.87 -7.00
CA LEU A 146 -3.79 23.86 -8.07
C LEU A 146 -3.56 25.30 -7.58
N LYS A 147 -3.98 25.64 -6.36
CA LYS A 147 -3.72 26.98 -5.76
C LYS A 147 -2.22 27.27 -5.63
N LYS A 148 -1.42 26.24 -5.32
CA LYS A 148 0.06 26.31 -5.27
C LYS A 148 0.73 26.30 -6.65
N LYS A 149 -0.05 26.30 -7.74
CA LYS A 149 0.45 26.31 -9.13
C LYS A 149 1.35 25.11 -9.49
N VAL A 150 1.21 23.99 -8.77
CA VAL A 150 1.88 22.73 -9.13
C VAL A 150 1.38 22.28 -10.50
N ARG A 151 2.29 21.90 -11.39
CA ARG A 151 1.94 21.39 -12.72
C ARG A 151 1.47 19.94 -12.63
N LEU A 152 0.19 19.72 -12.88
CA LEU A 152 -0.38 18.37 -12.99
C LEU A 152 -0.18 17.80 -14.40
N VAL A 153 0.37 16.59 -14.49
CA VAL A 153 0.51 15.80 -15.73
C VAL A 153 -0.24 14.49 -15.54
N GLU A 154 -1.49 14.47 -15.99
CA GLU A 154 -2.41 13.36 -15.74
C GLU A 154 -2.45 12.39 -16.92
N ARG A 155 -2.96 11.18 -16.67
CA ARG A 155 -3.05 10.11 -17.66
C ARG A 155 -1.69 9.64 -18.19
N VAL A 156 -0.62 9.81 -17.42
CA VAL A 156 0.74 9.38 -17.82
C VAL A 156 1.26 8.34 -16.84
N ILE A 157 1.45 7.10 -17.30
CA ILE A 157 2.16 6.10 -16.52
C ILE A 157 3.66 6.38 -16.62
N VAL A 158 4.33 6.48 -15.48
CA VAL A 158 5.79 6.45 -15.41
C VAL A 158 6.23 5.01 -15.35
N THR A 159 7.11 4.61 -16.27
CA THR A 159 7.55 3.22 -16.40
C THR A 159 8.89 2.99 -15.71
N ASP A 160 9.83 3.93 -15.83
CA ASP A 160 11.17 3.79 -15.28
C ASP A 160 11.76 5.14 -14.81
N LEU A 161 12.66 5.06 -13.85
CA LEU A 161 13.45 6.19 -13.36
C LEU A 161 14.65 6.41 -14.28
N LEU A 162 15.03 7.66 -14.53
CA LEU A 162 16.22 8.01 -15.29
C LEU A 162 17.41 8.22 -14.35
N THR A 163 18.55 7.62 -14.68
CA THR A 163 19.75 7.62 -13.85
C THR A 163 20.89 8.38 -14.52
N SER A 164 21.76 9.02 -13.73
CA SER A 164 22.84 9.87 -14.24
C SER A 164 23.90 9.10 -15.03
N ASP A 165 24.09 7.82 -14.73
CA ASP A 165 25.04 6.93 -15.39
C ASP A 165 24.40 6.08 -16.51
N GLY A 166 23.06 6.08 -16.63
CA GLY A 166 22.33 5.27 -17.59
C GLY A 166 22.20 3.79 -17.20
N ALA A 167 22.54 3.44 -15.95
CA ALA A 167 22.51 2.06 -15.47
C ALA A 167 21.32 1.79 -14.53
N HIS A 168 20.85 0.54 -14.53
CA HIS A 168 19.80 -0.01 -13.65
C HIS A 168 20.23 -1.39 -13.15
N PRO A 169 20.75 -1.53 -11.92
CA PRO A 169 20.84 -0.52 -10.87
C PRO A 169 21.91 0.56 -11.14
N THR A 170 21.71 1.77 -10.59
CA THR A 170 22.64 2.89 -10.73
C THR A 170 23.66 2.93 -9.60
N MET A 171 24.88 3.36 -9.91
CA MET A 171 25.87 3.81 -8.91
C MET A 171 25.90 5.34 -8.79
N GLY A 172 25.20 6.03 -9.68
CA GLY A 172 24.99 7.47 -9.66
C GLY A 172 23.73 7.85 -8.88
N LYS A 173 22.91 8.72 -9.47
CA LYS A 173 21.69 9.26 -8.86
C LYS A 173 20.51 9.25 -9.82
N VAL A 174 19.30 9.34 -9.28
CA VAL A 174 18.09 9.58 -10.09
C VAL A 174 18.05 11.04 -10.54
N ILE A 175 17.73 11.26 -11.81
CA ILE A 175 17.71 12.58 -12.48
C ILE A 175 16.41 12.84 -13.24
N GLY A 176 15.37 12.04 -12.97
CA GLY A 176 14.10 12.14 -13.67
C GLY A 176 13.41 10.80 -13.85
N ALA A 177 12.50 10.74 -14.83
CA ALA A 177 11.75 9.54 -15.16
C ALA A 177 11.25 9.56 -16.61
N ILE A 178 10.81 8.41 -17.12
CA ILE A 178 10.20 8.27 -18.44
C ILE A 178 8.83 7.59 -18.32
N GLY A 179 7.92 7.93 -19.22
CA GLY A 179 6.58 7.39 -19.24
C GLY A 179 5.85 7.65 -20.55
N PHE A 180 4.57 7.30 -20.59
CA PHE A 180 3.72 7.58 -21.74
C PHE A 180 2.27 7.84 -21.33
N ASN A 181 1.54 8.56 -22.18
CA ASN A 181 0.13 8.86 -21.96
C ASN A 181 -0.74 7.64 -22.28
N CYS A 182 -1.59 7.24 -21.34
CA CYS A 182 -2.43 6.05 -21.43
C CYS A 182 -3.53 6.10 -22.49
N ARG A 183 -3.82 7.29 -23.06
CA ARG A 183 -4.80 7.48 -24.13
C ARG A 183 -4.16 7.73 -25.48
N THR A 184 -3.20 8.65 -25.54
CA THR A 184 -2.61 9.09 -26.82
C THR A 184 -1.36 8.31 -27.21
N GLY A 185 -0.69 7.66 -26.25
CA GLY A 185 0.62 7.06 -26.48
C GLY A 185 1.77 8.08 -26.61
N ASP A 186 1.53 9.37 -26.35
CA ASP A 186 2.60 10.39 -26.30
C ASP A 186 3.63 10.01 -25.25
N HIS A 187 4.90 10.15 -25.58
CA HIS A 187 6.01 9.80 -24.69
C HIS A 187 6.43 11.01 -23.87
N TYR A 188 6.69 10.78 -22.59
CA TYR A 188 7.08 11.81 -21.65
C TYR A 188 8.45 11.47 -21.08
N THR A 189 9.37 12.42 -21.18
CA THR A 189 10.63 12.44 -20.47
C THR A 189 10.57 13.57 -19.45
N PHE A 190 10.73 13.21 -18.18
CA PHE A 190 10.81 14.16 -17.07
C PHE A 190 12.27 14.30 -16.67
N GLU A 191 12.81 15.50 -16.75
CA GLU A 191 14.12 15.88 -16.22
C GLU A 191 13.91 16.54 -14.86
N ALA A 192 14.48 15.99 -13.79
CA ALA A 192 14.25 16.48 -12.44
C ALA A 192 15.52 16.43 -11.58
N ARG A 193 15.65 17.37 -10.63
CA ARG A 193 16.77 17.36 -9.66
C ARG A 193 16.51 16.39 -8.50
N ALA A 194 15.24 16.26 -8.10
CA ALA A 194 14.77 15.30 -7.13
C ALA A 194 13.46 14.65 -7.59
N THR A 195 13.28 13.37 -7.29
CA THR A 195 12.08 12.59 -7.63
C THR A 195 11.49 11.94 -6.39
N VAL A 196 10.19 12.16 -6.15
CA VAL A 196 9.41 11.53 -5.07
C VAL A 196 8.49 10.47 -5.66
N VAL A 197 8.62 9.22 -5.19
CA VAL A 197 7.75 8.11 -5.58
C VAL A 197 6.63 7.92 -4.56
N SER A 198 5.38 8.02 -5.01
CA SER A 198 4.16 7.93 -4.19
C SER A 198 3.01 7.19 -4.90
N THR A 199 3.36 6.17 -5.70
CA THR A 199 2.47 5.43 -6.62
C THR A 199 1.49 4.48 -5.95
N GLY A 200 1.38 4.47 -4.62
CA GLY A 200 0.61 3.48 -3.89
C GLY A 200 1.30 2.12 -3.80
N CYS A 201 0.57 1.12 -3.32
CA CYS A 201 1.09 -0.17 -2.91
C CYS A 201 1.07 -1.22 -4.03
N ILE A 202 1.06 -2.51 -3.68
CA ILE A 202 1.12 -3.64 -4.60
C ILE A 202 -0.24 -4.33 -4.60
N HIS A 203 -0.97 -4.21 -5.70
CA HIS A 203 -2.33 -4.72 -5.83
C HIS A 203 -2.51 -5.36 -7.22
N PRO A 204 -3.20 -6.50 -7.32
CA PRO A 204 -3.57 -7.06 -8.62
C PRO A 204 -4.50 -6.12 -9.41
N LYS A 205 -4.84 -6.52 -10.64
CA LYS A 205 -5.88 -5.83 -11.41
C LYS A 205 -6.98 -6.85 -11.72
N ARG A 206 -8.14 -6.71 -11.07
CA ARG A 206 -9.31 -7.57 -11.33
C ARG A 206 -10.62 -6.78 -11.31
N GLY A 207 -11.60 -7.26 -12.07
CA GLY A 207 -12.97 -6.77 -11.99
C GLY A 207 -13.57 -6.98 -10.59
N GLY A 208 -14.26 -5.96 -10.07
CA GLY A 208 -14.90 -5.98 -8.75
C GLY A 208 -14.14 -5.24 -7.65
N GLU A 209 -12.87 -4.86 -7.90
CA GLU A 209 -12.06 -4.08 -6.97
C GLU A 209 -12.35 -2.57 -7.09
N TYR A 210 -12.27 -1.84 -5.97
CA TYR A 210 -12.57 -0.39 -5.95
C TYR A 210 -11.37 0.49 -6.35
N VAL A 211 -10.17 -0.09 -6.52
CA VAL A 211 -8.95 0.55 -7.04
C VAL A 211 -8.25 -0.41 -7.99
N ASP A 212 -7.87 0.05 -9.17
CA ASP A 212 -7.25 -0.76 -10.22
C ASP A 212 -5.91 -0.18 -10.72
N ASN A 213 -5.36 0.79 -9.98
CA ASN A 213 -4.26 1.64 -10.42
C ASN A 213 -3.13 1.77 -9.38
N ILE A 214 -2.92 0.74 -8.56
CA ILE A 214 -1.87 0.67 -7.53
C ILE A 214 -1.12 -0.67 -7.62
N ASN A 215 -0.46 -0.92 -8.74
CA ASN A 215 0.00 -2.27 -9.14
C ASN A 215 1.48 -2.53 -8.83
N GLY A 216 2.04 -1.85 -7.83
CA GLY A 216 3.45 -2.00 -7.43
C GLY A 216 4.46 -1.24 -8.30
N ASP A 217 3.99 -0.29 -9.12
CA ASP A 217 4.84 0.44 -10.10
C ASP A 217 6.07 1.08 -9.44
N GLY A 218 5.87 1.78 -8.31
CA GLY A 218 6.94 2.43 -7.55
C GLY A 218 7.96 1.47 -6.96
N CYS A 219 7.51 0.37 -6.36
CA CYS A 219 8.39 -0.67 -5.85
C CYS A 219 9.24 -1.27 -6.98
N ALA A 220 8.60 -1.58 -8.11
CA ALA A 220 9.25 -2.19 -9.26
C ALA A 220 10.30 -1.25 -9.90
N MET A 221 9.94 0.01 -10.20
CA MET A 221 10.88 0.95 -10.80
C MET A 221 12.01 1.36 -9.85
N GLY A 222 11.72 1.52 -8.55
CA GLY A 222 12.75 1.80 -7.55
C GLY A 222 13.72 0.63 -7.39
N TYR A 223 13.22 -0.60 -7.30
CA TYR A 223 14.04 -1.81 -7.25
C TYR A 223 14.93 -1.96 -8.50
N ARG A 224 14.39 -1.71 -9.70
CA ARG A 224 15.19 -1.70 -10.94
C ARG A 224 16.31 -0.67 -10.91
N ALA A 225 16.06 0.51 -10.35
CA ALA A 225 17.04 1.58 -10.18
C ALA A 225 18.09 1.28 -9.09
N GLY A 226 17.85 0.29 -8.20
CA GLY A 226 18.77 -0.07 -7.12
C GLY A 226 18.34 0.43 -5.73
N ALA A 227 17.11 0.90 -5.59
CA ALA A 227 16.54 1.24 -4.29
C ALA A 227 16.28 -0.04 -3.47
N ASP A 228 16.50 0.06 -2.16
CA ASP A 228 16.18 -0.98 -1.20
C ASP A 228 14.67 -1.10 -1.02
N LEU A 229 14.18 -2.34 -1.06
CA LEU A 229 12.85 -2.69 -0.60
C LEU A 229 12.95 -3.43 0.73
N ILE A 230 12.02 -3.20 1.65
CA ILE A 230 12.01 -3.88 2.95
C ILE A 230 10.66 -4.51 3.28
N SER A 231 10.73 -5.57 4.09
CA SER A 231 9.57 -6.28 4.65
C SER A 231 8.57 -6.77 3.59
N MET A 232 9.06 -7.15 2.41
CA MET A 232 8.22 -7.54 1.28
C MET A 232 7.35 -8.76 1.60
N GLU A 233 7.80 -9.65 2.49
CA GLU A 233 7.06 -10.82 2.97
C GLU A 233 5.71 -10.50 3.64
N LEU A 234 5.55 -9.26 4.14
CA LEU A 234 4.32 -8.81 4.79
C LEU A 234 3.21 -8.46 3.78
N ASN A 235 3.52 -8.35 2.48
CA ASN A 235 2.54 -8.15 1.40
C ASN A 235 1.84 -9.45 0.97
N THR A 236 1.67 -10.39 1.90
CA THR A 236 0.87 -11.61 1.72
C THR A 236 -0.43 -11.57 2.53
N ALA A 237 -0.69 -10.43 3.18
CA ALA A 237 -1.87 -10.20 4.00
C ALA A 237 -3.13 -10.17 3.14
N GLY A 238 -4.20 -10.81 3.62
CA GLY A 238 -5.51 -10.56 3.04
C GLY A 238 -6.15 -9.27 3.58
N HIS A 239 -6.89 -8.55 2.74
CA HIS A 239 -7.88 -7.58 3.21
C HIS A 239 -9.23 -8.28 3.31
N LEU A 240 -10.07 -7.93 4.28
CA LEU A 240 -11.45 -8.44 4.30
C LEU A 240 -12.32 -7.65 3.32
N GLN A 241 -13.03 -8.35 2.44
CA GLN A 241 -13.95 -7.79 1.46
C GLN A 241 -15.32 -8.44 1.60
N GLY A 242 -16.38 -7.70 1.27
CA GLY A 242 -17.74 -8.17 1.47
C GLY A 242 -18.55 -8.33 0.19
N TRP A 243 -19.50 -9.25 0.29
CA TRP A 243 -20.58 -9.61 -0.64
C TRP A 243 -20.21 -10.57 -1.79
N GLU A 244 -20.69 -11.82 -1.65
CA GLU A 244 -20.65 -12.91 -2.64
C GLU A 244 -19.27 -13.21 -3.25
N ARG A 245 -18.18 -12.75 -2.63
CA ARG A 245 -16.81 -12.80 -3.19
C ARG A 245 -16.66 -12.06 -4.53
N LYS A 246 -17.59 -11.14 -4.84
CA LYS A 246 -17.65 -10.43 -6.14
C LYS A 246 -17.25 -8.96 -6.04
N TYR A 247 -17.51 -8.31 -4.92
CA TYR A 247 -17.32 -6.87 -4.78
C TYR A 247 -16.38 -6.53 -3.65
N TRP A 248 -15.50 -5.57 -3.89
CA TRP A 248 -14.72 -4.95 -2.84
C TRP A 248 -15.35 -3.60 -2.46
N PHE A 249 -15.62 -3.41 -1.17
CA PHE A 249 -15.86 -2.09 -0.61
C PHE A 249 -14.95 -1.80 0.61
N ALA A 250 -14.67 -0.51 0.83
CA ALA A 250 -13.94 -0.02 1.99
C ALA A 250 -14.85 0.18 3.21
N GLY A 251 -14.26 0.43 4.39
CA GLY A 251 -15.01 0.83 5.59
C GLY A 251 -15.05 -0.17 6.73
N LEU A 252 -14.41 -1.34 6.56
CA LEU A 252 -14.28 -2.36 7.62
C LEU A 252 -13.89 -1.75 8.98
N SER A 253 -12.88 -0.89 9.03
CA SER A 253 -12.40 -0.33 10.31
C SER A 253 -13.44 0.55 10.99
N LEU A 254 -14.22 1.32 10.24
CA LEU A 254 -15.33 2.07 10.82
C LEU A 254 -16.42 1.12 11.34
N MET A 255 -16.77 0.09 10.58
CA MET A 255 -17.74 -0.94 11.01
C MET A 255 -17.26 -1.68 12.28
N GLN A 256 -15.96 -1.93 12.42
CA GLN A 256 -15.35 -2.46 13.64
C GLN A 256 -15.49 -1.50 14.83
N GLY A 257 -15.26 -0.19 14.62
CA GLY A 257 -15.47 0.84 15.64
C GLY A 257 -16.94 0.95 16.08
N LEU A 258 -17.87 0.72 15.16
CA LEU A 258 -19.32 0.68 15.42
C LEU A 258 -19.81 -0.66 15.99
N GLY A 259 -18.94 -1.66 16.10
CA GLY A 259 -19.22 -2.93 16.76
C GLY A 259 -19.85 -4.00 15.87
N VAL A 260 -19.46 -4.10 14.59
CA VAL A 260 -19.82 -5.25 13.73
C VAL A 260 -19.49 -6.57 14.41
N ARG A 261 -20.32 -7.60 14.20
CA ARG A 261 -20.07 -8.95 14.70
C ARG A 261 -19.76 -9.88 13.55
N PHE A 262 -18.69 -10.66 13.64
CA PHE A 262 -18.39 -11.68 12.63
C PHE A 262 -18.87 -13.05 13.09
N VAL A 263 -19.74 -13.66 12.28
CA VAL A 263 -20.35 -14.96 12.57
C VAL A 263 -20.08 -15.96 11.44
N ASN A 264 -19.91 -17.23 11.75
CA ASN A 264 -19.75 -18.29 10.76
C ASN A 264 -21.12 -18.84 10.30
N LYS A 265 -21.16 -19.84 9.41
CA LYS A 265 -22.44 -20.40 8.92
C LYS A 265 -23.26 -21.09 10.01
N GLN A 266 -22.64 -21.47 11.12
CA GLN A 266 -23.31 -22.01 12.31
C GLN A 266 -23.87 -20.92 13.24
N GLY A 267 -23.63 -19.64 12.93
CA GLY A 267 -24.05 -18.51 13.74
C GLY A 267 -23.12 -18.22 14.93
N GLU A 268 -21.96 -18.89 15.02
CA GLU A 268 -21.01 -18.67 16.11
C GLU A 268 -20.21 -17.38 15.87
N ARG A 269 -20.07 -16.56 16.91
CA ARG A 269 -19.19 -15.37 16.91
C ARG A 269 -17.73 -15.80 17.08
N PHE A 270 -17.12 -16.25 15.98
CA PHE A 270 -15.86 -17.00 16.02
C PHE A 270 -14.63 -16.21 16.52
N MET A 271 -14.66 -14.87 16.54
CA MET A 271 -13.53 -14.08 17.05
C MET A 271 -13.29 -14.29 18.55
N GLU A 272 -14.27 -14.79 19.31
CA GLU A 272 -14.10 -15.21 20.72
C GLU A 272 -13.01 -16.27 20.87
N LYS A 273 -12.79 -17.09 19.83
CA LYS A 273 -11.79 -18.17 19.81
C LYS A 273 -10.39 -17.67 19.50
N TYR A 274 -10.25 -16.57 18.76
CA TYR A 274 -8.97 -16.13 18.16
C TYR A 274 -8.37 -14.91 18.83
N ASP A 275 -9.20 -14.00 19.34
CA ASP A 275 -8.78 -12.80 20.09
C ASP A 275 -9.91 -12.40 21.06
N PRO A 276 -10.01 -13.05 22.22
CA PRO A 276 -11.10 -12.80 23.18
C PRO A 276 -11.07 -11.38 23.77
N ASP A 277 -9.93 -10.69 23.72
CA ASP A 277 -9.77 -9.35 24.28
C ASP A 277 -10.28 -8.27 23.32
N LEU A 278 -9.90 -8.35 22.04
CA LEU A 278 -10.26 -7.33 21.04
C LEU A 278 -11.44 -7.72 20.16
N MET A 279 -11.74 -9.01 20.04
CA MET A 279 -12.83 -9.52 19.23
C MET A 279 -12.73 -9.04 17.77
N GLU A 280 -13.79 -8.47 17.19
CA GLU A 280 -13.77 -7.93 15.84
C GLU A 280 -12.86 -6.72 15.68
N ARG A 281 -12.37 -6.10 16.77
CA ARG A 281 -11.34 -5.04 16.70
C ARG A 281 -9.92 -5.61 16.69
N SER A 282 -9.74 -6.93 16.55
CA SER A 282 -8.42 -7.57 16.44
C SER A 282 -7.60 -7.05 15.25
N LYS A 283 -6.31 -7.40 15.20
CA LYS A 283 -5.38 -7.05 14.12
C LYS A 283 -5.91 -7.58 12.78
N LEU A 284 -5.63 -6.87 11.67
CA LEU A 284 -6.13 -7.28 10.34
C LEU A 284 -5.63 -8.67 9.93
N ALA A 285 -4.36 -8.96 10.18
CA ALA A 285 -3.78 -10.26 9.88
C ALA A 285 -4.53 -11.38 10.62
N THR A 286 -4.73 -11.23 11.93
CA THR A 286 -5.46 -12.18 12.78
C THR A 286 -6.88 -12.40 12.26
N LEU A 287 -7.59 -11.33 11.90
CA LEU A 287 -8.92 -11.42 11.30
C LEU A 287 -8.90 -12.17 9.96
N SER A 288 -8.02 -11.78 9.03
CA SER A 288 -7.90 -12.43 7.73
C SER A 288 -7.58 -13.92 7.86
N GLN A 289 -6.65 -14.27 8.75
CA GLN A 289 -6.28 -15.66 9.03
C GLN A 289 -7.44 -16.42 9.69
N ALA A 290 -8.15 -15.82 10.66
CA ALA A 290 -9.32 -16.44 11.28
C ALA A 290 -10.41 -16.75 10.24
N PHE A 291 -10.69 -15.82 9.32
CA PHE A 291 -11.64 -16.03 8.22
C PHE A 291 -11.22 -17.19 7.31
N CYS A 292 -9.94 -17.23 6.92
CA CYS A 292 -9.39 -18.34 6.14
C CYS A 292 -9.52 -19.66 6.89
N LYS A 293 -9.22 -19.68 8.19
CA LYS A 293 -9.30 -20.89 9.02
C LYS A 293 -10.73 -21.39 9.17
N GLU A 294 -11.70 -20.51 9.45
CA GLU A 294 -13.12 -20.89 9.48
C GLU A 294 -13.56 -21.52 8.13
N ALA A 295 -13.11 -20.96 7.01
CA ALA A 295 -13.41 -21.53 5.69
C ALA A 295 -12.76 -22.91 5.47
N LEU A 296 -11.48 -23.06 5.80
CA LEU A 296 -10.72 -24.31 5.65
C LEU A 296 -11.28 -25.43 6.53
N GLU A 297 -11.72 -25.11 7.75
CA GLU A 297 -12.32 -26.09 8.68
C GLU A 297 -13.82 -26.32 8.42
N GLY A 298 -14.32 -25.94 7.24
CA GLY A 298 -15.69 -26.21 6.81
C GLY A 298 -16.76 -25.43 7.57
N ARG A 299 -16.41 -24.34 8.26
CA ARG A 299 -17.34 -23.42 8.96
C ARG A 299 -17.66 -22.15 8.17
N GLY A 300 -17.01 -21.93 7.02
CA GLY A 300 -17.42 -20.90 6.06
C GLY A 300 -18.73 -21.24 5.34
N PRO A 301 -19.41 -20.25 4.70
CA PRO A 301 -19.04 -18.82 4.64
C PRO A 301 -19.15 -18.11 6.01
N VAL A 302 -18.55 -16.93 6.10
CA VAL A 302 -18.64 -16.05 7.27
C VAL A 302 -19.38 -14.78 6.91
N TYR A 303 -19.99 -14.14 7.90
CA TYR A 303 -20.91 -13.03 7.73
C TYR A 303 -20.59 -11.89 8.71
N ALA A 304 -20.81 -10.66 8.26
CA ALA A 304 -20.89 -9.48 9.09
C ALA A 304 -22.34 -9.23 9.51
N ASP A 305 -22.60 -9.26 10.81
CA ASP A 305 -23.88 -8.88 11.40
C ASP A 305 -23.78 -7.44 11.92
N MET A 306 -24.58 -6.57 11.30
CA MET A 306 -24.71 -5.15 11.61
C MET A 306 -26.16 -4.77 11.97
N ARG A 307 -27.05 -5.75 12.15
CA ARG A 307 -28.49 -5.50 12.37
C ARG A 307 -28.77 -4.75 13.67
N HIS A 308 -27.85 -4.83 14.63
CA HIS A 308 -27.91 -4.09 15.90
C HIS A 308 -27.39 -2.65 15.80
N PHE A 309 -26.92 -2.20 14.64
CA PHE A 309 -26.47 -0.81 14.48
C PHE A 309 -27.64 0.15 14.64
N THR A 310 -27.40 1.24 15.37
CA THR A 310 -28.39 2.29 15.54
C THR A 310 -28.62 3.07 14.24
N PRO A 311 -29.75 3.79 14.09
CA PRO A 311 -29.96 4.68 12.95
C PRO A 311 -28.82 5.69 12.75
N GLU A 312 -28.24 6.22 13.84
CA GLU A 312 -27.10 7.14 13.75
C GLU A 312 -25.83 6.43 13.25
N ALA A 313 -25.54 5.21 13.72
CA ALA A 313 -24.39 4.44 13.21
C ALA A 313 -24.49 4.19 11.70
N LEU A 314 -25.69 3.84 11.21
CA LEU A 314 -25.96 3.68 9.78
C LEU A 314 -25.85 5.01 9.02
N ALA A 315 -26.34 6.11 9.60
CA ALA A 315 -26.20 7.45 9.03
C ALA A 315 -24.72 7.87 8.92
N GLN A 316 -23.91 7.59 9.95
CA GLN A 316 -22.48 7.85 9.94
C GLN A 316 -21.76 7.04 8.85
N LEU A 317 -22.08 5.75 8.67
CA LEU A 317 -21.55 4.96 7.55
C LEU A 317 -21.87 5.62 6.19
N ARG A 318 -23.06 6.17 6.01
CA ARG A 318 -23.46 6.87 4.78
C ARG A 318 -22.70 8.18 4.57
N ARG A 319 -22.34 8.91 5.63
CA ARG A 319 -21.51 10.12 5.54
C ARG A 319 -20.04 9.81 5.25
N VAL A 320 -19.48 8.81 5.94
CA VAL A 320 -18.03 8.53 5.96
C VAL A 320 -17.60 7.58 4.83
N VAL A 321 -18.37 6.52 4.56
CA VAL A 321 -18.09 5.52 3.52
C VAL A 321 -19.24 5.36 2.51
N PRO A 322 -19.68 6.45 1.84
CA PRO A 322 -20.83 6.44 0.94
C PRO A 322 -20.70 5.47 -0.23
N LEU A 323 -19.48 5.20 -0.73
CA LEU A 323 -19.27 4.24 -1.82
C LEU A 323 -19.69 2.82 -1.42
N ALA A 324 -19.33 2.40 -0.20
CA ALA A 324 -19.74 1.10 0.33
C ALA A 324 -21.27 1.04 0.50
N MET A 325 -21.87 2.11 1.03
CA MET A 325 -23.33 2.18 1.21
C MET A 325 -24.07 2.17 -0.12
N LEU A 326 -23.55 2.85 -1.14
CA LEU A 326 -24.10 2.82 -2.49
C LEU A 326 -24.07 1.41 -3.11
N ILE A 327 -23.02 0.62 -2.84
CA ILE A 327 -22.94 -0.77 -3.28
C ILE A 327 -24.07 -1.59 -2.63
N PHE A 328 -24.26 -1.46 -1.32
CA PHE A 328 -25.35 -2.16 -0.62
C PHE A 328 -26.74 -1.71 -1.08
N ASP A 329 -26.96 -0.41 -1.28
CA ASP A 329 -28.24 0.12 -1.75
C ASP A 329 -28.57 -0.44 -3.15
N ARG A 330 -27.60 -0.46 -4.08
CA ARG A 330 -27.77 -1.04 -5.43
C ARG A 330 -27.95 -2.56 -5.41
N ALA A 331 -27.40 -3.22 -4.41
CA ALA A 331 -27.57 -4.64 -4.16
C ALA A 331 -28.94 -5.01 -3.57
N GLY A 332 -29.71 -4.03 -3.09
CA GLY A 332 -30.91 -4.29 -2.30
C GLY A 332 -30.63 -4.84 -0.90
N ILE A 333 -29.41 -4.61 -0.38
CA ILE A 333 -28.99 -5.08 0.94
C ILE A 333 -29.33 -4.02 2.00
N ASP A 334 -30.22 -4.39 2.92
CA ASP A 334 -30.55 -3.58 4.09
C ASP A 334 -29.78 -4.09 5.32
N LEU A 335 -28.73 -3.35 5.71
CA LEU A 335 -27.84 -3.71 6.83
C LEU A 335 -28.57 -3.81 8.18
N SER A 336 -29.74 -3.16 8.32
CA SER A 336 -30.54 -3.25 9.56
C SER A 336 -31.35 -4.55 9.67
N LYS A 337 -31.47 -5.30 8.57
CA LYS A 337 -32.30 -6.51 8.49
C LYS A 337 -31.53 -7.75 8.06
N GLN A 338 -30.45 -7.57 7.31
CA GLN A 338 -29.70 -8.65 6.68
C GLN A 338 -28.27 -8.73 7.24
N ILE A 339 -27.73 -9.94 7.31
CA ILE A 339 -26.29 -10.17 7.51
C ILE A 339 -25.62 -10.27 6.14
N VAL A 340 -24.38 -9.80 6.03
CA VAL A 340 -23.68 -9.69 4.75
C VAL A 340 -22.53 -10.69 4.72
N GLU A 341 -22.45 -11.54 3.69
CA GLU A 341 -21.30 -12.44 3.52
C GLU A 341 -20.01 -11.61 3.41
N TYR A 342 -18.96 -12.03 4.11
CA TYR A 342 -17.62 -11.50 3.97
C TYR A 342 -16.62 -12.61 3.67
N ALA A 343 -15.55 -12.26 2.98
CA ALA A 343 -14.44 -13.16 2.67
C ALA A 343 -13.09 -12.43 2.79
N PRO A 344 -12.03 -13.16 3.14
CA PRO A 344 -10.68 -12.63 3.01
C PRO A 344 -10.28 -12.64 1.53
N PHE A 345 -9.70 -11.54 1.06
CA PHE A 345 -9.02 -11.48 -0.23
C PHE A 345 -7.53 -11.64 0.00
N ASN A 346 -7.00 -12.84 -0.25
CA ASN A 346 -5.58 -13.14 -0.06
C ASN A 346 -4.81 -13.06 -1.38
N GLY A 347 -3.49 -13.17 -1.33
CA GLY A 347 -2.62 -13.16 -2.51
C GLY A 347 -1.38 -12.31 -2.28
N VAL A 348 -0.77 -11.85 -3.37
CA VAL A 348 0.24 -10.78 -3.32
C VAL A 348 -0.49 -9.46 -3.20
N PHE A 349 -0.64 -9.04 -1.96
CA PHE A 349 -1.47 -7.91 -1.60
C PHE A 349 -0.75 -7.07 -0.55
N GLY A 350 -0.23 -5.93 -0.98
CA GLY A 350 0.39 -4.96 -0.10
C GLY A 350 -0.66 -4.03 0.46
N THR A 351 -1.41 -4.43 1.47
CA THR A 351 -2.37 -3.56 2.14
C THR A 351 -1.68 -2.29 2.63
N CYS A 352 -1.80 -1.20 1.88
CA CYS A 352 -1.37 0.13 2.32
C CYS A 352 0.11 0.21 2.77
N GLY A 353 1.03 -0.48 2.10
CA GLY A 353 2.48 -0.33 2.33
C GLY A 353 3.08 -1.25 3.40
N ASP A 354 2.61 -2.50 3.46
CA ASP A 354 3.16 -3.56 4.32
C ASP A 354 4.63 -3.91 4.00
N GLY A 355 5.05 -3.69 2.77
CA GLY A 355 6.44 -3.64 2.32
C GLY A 355 6.56 -2.75 1.09
N GLY A 356 7.77 -2.31 0.79
CA GLY A 356 8.01 -1.39 -0.32
C GLY A 356 9.34 -0.67 -0.16
N LEU A 357 9.49 0.48 -0.81
CA LEU A 357 10.71 1.29 -0.73
C LEU A 357 11.08 1.59 0.71
N TRP A 358 12.35 1.35 1.07
CA TRP A 358 12.89 1.76 2.35
C TRP A 358 13.27 3.23 2.30
N VAL A 359 12.72 4.00 3.24
CA VAL A 359 13.06 5.40 3.43
C VAL A 359 13.44 5.70 4.88
N ASN A 360 14.42 6.58 5.08
CA ASN A 360 14.73 7.15 6.40
C ASN A 360 13.67 8.17 6.83
N THR A 361 13.78 8.76 8.03
CA THR A 361 12.84 9.78 8.53
C THR A 361 12.81 11.10 7.75
N TYR A 362 13.66 11.27 6.73
CA TYR A 362 13.63 12.37 5.77
C TYR A 362 12.96 11.98 4.44
N CYS A 363 12.41 10.76 4.36
CA CYS A 363 11.85 10.14 3.16
C CYS A 363 12.87 9.84 2.05
N GLU A 364 14.16 9.82 2.37
CA GLU A 364 15.24 9.50 1.41
C GLU A 364 15.39 8.00 1.26
N THR A 365 15.55 7.54 0.01
CA THR A 365 16.00 6.17 -0.26
C THR A 365 17.53 6.09 -0.21
N ASN A 366 18.09 4.88 -0.37
CA ASN A 366 19.54 4.70 -0.54
C ASN A 366 20.08 5.20 -1.89
N VAL A 367 19.22 5.57 -2.84
CA VAL A 367 19.62 6.10 -4.15
C VAL A 367 19.53 7.62 -4.12
N PRO A 368 20.65 8.36 -4.33
CA PRO A 368 20.62 9.81 -4.27
C PRO A 368 19.62 10.42 -5.27
N GLY A 369 18.96 11.51 -4.87
CA GLY A 369 17.93 12.16 -5.67
C GLY A 369 16.57 11.44 -5.70
N LEU A 370 16.45 10.27 -5.08
CA LEU A 370 15.21 9.49 -5.00
C LEU A 370 14.64 9.47 -3.57
N TYR A 371 13.38 9.88 -3.48
CA TYR A 371 12.59 9.93 -2.26
C TYR A 371 11.35 9.04 -2.41
N GLY A 372 10.77 8.61 -1.30
CA GLY A 372 9.55 7.80 -1.27
C GLY A 372 8.55 8.30 -0.24
N ALA A 373 7.26 8.21 -0.54
CA ALA A 373 6.19 8.56 0.40
C ALA A 373 4.95 7.66 0.26
N GLY A 374 4.18 7.56 1.34
CA GLY A 374 2.93 6.79 1.38
C GLY A 374 3.10 5.30 1.06
N GLY A 375 2.08 4.69 0.49
CA GLY A 375 2.01 3.23 0.28
C GLY A 375 3.00 2.64 -0.74
N ALA A 376 3.78 3.47 -1.46
CA ALA A 376 4.90 2.99 -2.29
C ALA A 376 6.14 2.66 -1.45
N THR A 377 6.19 3.18 -0.21
CA THR A 377 7.20 2.83 0.79
C THR A 377 6.67 1.74 1.70
N LYS A 378 7.59 1.07 2.40
CA LYS A 378 7.20 0.41 3.66
C LYS A 378 6.73 1.49 4.62
N ILE A 379 5.48 1.43 5.06
CA ILE A 379 5.01 2.25 6.18
C ILE A 379 5.66 1.71 7.46
N LEU A 380 6.86 2.21 7.73
CA LEU A 380 7.70 1.79 8.85
C LEU A 380 7.02 1.91 10.23
N PRO A 381 6.15 2.92 10.50
CA PRO A 381 5.39 2.95 11.74
C PRO A 381 4.37 1.82 11.91
N HIS A 382 4.01 1.06 10.86
CA HIS A 382 3.03 -0.04 10.98
C HIS A 382 3.53 -1.23 11.77
N GLY A 383 4.82 -1.54 11.66
CA GLY A 383 5.29 -2.89 11.92
C GLY A 383 4.49 -3.90 11.08
N THR A 384 3.59 -4.64 11.74
CA THR A 384 2.67 -5.65 11.15
C THR A 384 1.30 -5.13 10.70
N TYR A 385 1.09 -3.81 10.62
CA TYR A 385 -0.17 -3.17 10.20
C TYR A 385 -1.38 -3.50 11.09
N ALA A 386 -1.17 -3.43 12.40
CA ALA A 386 -2.21 -3.71 13.38
C ALA A 386 -3.20 -2.54 13.56
N VAL A 387 -2.71 -1.34 13.89
CA VAL A 387 -3.52 -0.18 14.27
C VAL A 387 -4.23 0.44 13.06
N GLY A 388 -5.54 0.69 13.17
CA GLY A 388 -6.35 1.31 12.12
C GLY A 388 -5.98 2.77 11.84
N GLY A 389 -6.22 3.24 10.61
CA GLY A 389 -6.07 4.66 10.24
C GLY A 389 -4.64 5.18 10.11
N LEU A 390 -3.61 4.40 10.46
CA LEU A 390 -2.21 4.84 10.44
C LEU A 390 -1.71 5.18 9.03
N ASN A 391 -2.22 4.51 8.00
CA ASN A 391 -1.73 4.62 6.62
C ASN A 391 -1.90 6.03 6.07
N LEU A 392 -3.08 6.61 6.30
CA LEU A 392 -3.41 7.94 5.79
C LEU A 392 -2.69 9.03 6.59
N ALA A 393 -2.48 8.81 7.90
CA ALA A 393 -1.64 9.66 8.72
C ALA A 393 -0.19 9.67 8.21
N TYR A 394 0.37 8.48 7.97
CA TYR A 394 1.69 8.36 7.37
C TYR A 394 1.75 8.98 5.98
N CYS A 395 0.72 8.84 5.13
CA CYS A 395 0.68 9.52 3.84
C CYS A 395 0.78 11.04 3.99
N CYS A 396 0.09 11.65 4.96
CA CYS A 396 0.21 13.09 5.22
C CYS A 396 1.62 13.48 5.66
N VAL A 397 2.15 12.80 6.67
CA VAL A 397 3.47 13.11 7.26
C VAL A 397 4.61 12.80 6.28
N SER A 398 4.67 11.59 5.73
CA SER A 398 5.71 11.21 4.76
C SER A 398 5.62 12.03 3.47
N GLY A 399 4.42 12.34 2.98
CA GLY A 399 4.24 13.23 1.84
C GLY A 399 4.86 14.60 2.09
N HIS A 400 4.45 15.25 3.19
CA HIS A 400 4.96 16.56 3.59
C HIS A 400 6.50 16.55 3.70
N ARG A 401 7.07 15.58 4.43
CA ARG A 401 8.52 15.46 4.62
C ARG A 401 9.27 15.16 3.32
N ALA A 402 8.76 14.25 2.48
CA ALA A 402 9.37 13.96 1.18
C ALA A 402 9.41 15.18 0.27
N GLY A 403 8.31 15.94 0.21
CA GLY A 403 8.25 17.18 -0.56
C GLY A 403 9.27 18.22 -0.09
N GLU A 404 9.34 18.44 1.22
CA GLU A 404 10.30 19.38 1.82
C GLU A 404 11.75 18.99 1.54
N ASN A 405 12.12 17.74 1.85
CA ASN A 405 13.50 17.30 1.74
C ASN A 405 13.94 17.17 0.28
N ALA A 406 13.06 16.72 -0.63
CA ALA A 406 13.34 16.69 -2.06
C ALA A 406 13.55 18.11 -2.61
N ALA A 407 12.75 19.09 -2.19
CA ALA A 407 12.92 20.48 -2.65
C ALA A 407 14.19 21.13 -2.10
N LYS A 408 14.53 20.90 -0.82
CA LYS A 408 15.80 21.34 -0.22
C LYS A 408 17.00 20.74 -0.94
N TYR A 409 16.94 19.45 -1.28
CA TYR A 409 17.95 18.79 -2.10
C TYR A 409 18.06 19.44 -3.48
N ALA A 410 16.92 19.70 -4.15
CA ALA A 410 16.88 20.30 -5.49
C ALA A 410 17.49 21.71 -5.57
N ILE A 411 17.42 22.50 -4.48
CA ILE A 411 18.06 23.83 -4.41
C ILE A 411 19.59 23.70 -4.46
N GLY A 412 20.15 22.74 -3.74
CA GLY A 412 21.61 22.51 -3.68
C GLY A 412 22.16 21.62 -4.80
N ALA A 413 21.30 20.84 -5.46
CA ALA A 413 21.70 19.91 -6.50
C ALA A 413 21.84 20.60 -7.86
N GLY A 414 22.99 20.40 -8.51
CA GLY A 414 23.13 20.71 -9.93
C GLY A 414 22.24 19.81 -10.79
N GLN A 415 21.64 20.39 -11.83
CA GLN A 415 20.92 19.65 -12.87
C GLN A 415 21.93 18.86 -13.70
N LEU A 416 21.73 17.54 -13.81
CA LEU A 416 22.50 16.72 -14.74
C LEU A 416 21.69 16.49 -16.02
N PRO A 417 22.36 16.44 -17.19
CA PRO A 417 21.67 16.18 -18.44
C PRO A 417 21.13 14.76 -18.48
N ILE A 418 19.92 14.61 -19.03
CA ILE A 418 19.39 13.29 -19.40
C ILE A 418 20.25 12.67 -20.51
N ARG A 419 20.38 11.35 -20.46
CA ARG A 419 21.14 10.55 -21.43
C ARG A 419 20.20 10.07 -22.55
N PRO A 420 20.31 10.56 -23.80
CA PRO A 420 19.38 10.19 -24.87
C PRO A 420 19.36 8.69 -25.20
N ASP A 421 20.52 8.03 -25.11
CA ASP A 421 20.70 6.58 -25.27
C ASP A 421 19.84 5.79 -24.27
N GLN A 422 19.83 6.22 -23.00
CA GLN A 422 19.00 5.62 -21.96
C GLN A 422 17.50 5.81 -22.24
N VAL A 423 17.09 7.02 -22.63
CA VAL A 423 15.70 7.35 -22.94
C VAL A 423 15.19 6.47 -24.09
N LEU A 424 15.98 6.32 -25.16
CA LEU A 424 15.65 5.46 -26.29
C LEU A 424 15.52 3.99 -25.87
N LEU A 425 16.49 3.45 -25.13
CA LEU A 425 16.48 2.06 -24.67
C LEU A 425 15.24 1.74 -23.82
N LEU A 426 14.95 2.56 -22.82
CA LEU A 426 13.80 2.34 -21.93
C LEU A 426 12.47 2.51 -22.69
N ARG A 427 12.40 3.44 -23.65
CA ARG A 427 11.24 3.58 -24.53
C ARG A 427 11.02 2.33 -25.37
N GLU A 428 12.06 1.81 -26.02
CA GLU A 428 11.97 0.59 -26.83
C GLU A 428 11.49 -0.60 -26.01
N GLN A 429 12.04 -0.79 -24.81
CA GLN A 429 11.57 -1.82 -23.88
C GLN A 429 10.11 -1.64 -23.48
N THR A 430 9.70 -0.38 -23.23
CA THR A 430 8.33 -0.04 -22.86
C THR A 430 7.35 -0.34 -23.99
N ILE A 431 7.66 0.04 -25.22
CA ILE A 431 6.76 -0.12 -26.37
C ILE A 431 6.85 -1.49 -27.04
N ALA A 432 7.75 -2.37 -26.63
CA ALA A 432 7.92 -3.68 -27.27
C ALA A 432 6.61 -4.48 -27.46
N PRO A 433 5.64 -4.47 -26.50
CA PRO A 433 4.33 -5.10 -26.68
C PRO A 433 3.36 -4.35 -27.61
N MET A 434 3.60 -3.08 -27.90
CA MET A 434 2.68 -2.18 -28.61
C MET A 434 2.39 -2.67 -30.03
N GLY A 435 1.12 -2.64 -30.42
CA GLY A 435 0.66 -2.99 -31.76
C GLY A 435 0.54 -4.50 -32.00
N ARG A 436 1.02 -5.35 -31.09
CA ARG A 436 0.77 -6.79 -31.14
C ARG A 436 -0.70 -7.07 -30.83
N THR A 437 -1.38 -7.77 -31.73
CA THR A 437 -2.80 -8.17 -31.57
C THR A 437 -2.97 -9.62 -31.14
N ALA A 438 -1.89 -10.41 -31.17
CA ALA A 438 -1.83 -11.79 -30.72
C ALA A 438 -0.67 -11.97 -29.73
N GLY A 439 -0.82 -12.90 -28.79
CA GLY A 439 0.11 -13.13 -27.67
C GLY A 439 -0.63 -13.23 -26.34
N VAL A 440 0.11 -13.08 -25.25
CA VAL A 440 -0.42 -13.12 -23.88
C VAL A 440 -1.08 -11.79 -23.54
N LYS A 441 -2.30 -11.81 -22.97
CA LYS A 441 -2.94 -10.59 -22.48
C LYS A 441 -2.49 -10.29 -21.05
N ALA A 442 -2.42 -9.00 -20.71
CA ALA A 442 -2.07 -8.59 -19.35
C ALA A 442 -3.07 -9.12 -18.30
N ASP A 443 -4.36 -9.14 -18.64
CA ASP A 443 -5.41 -9.66 -17.76
C ASP A 443 -5.18 -11.17 -17.45
N ASP A 444 -4.76 -11.96 -18.45
CA ASP A 444 -4.42 -13.38 -18.26
C ASP A 444 -3.21 -13.57 -17.31
N VAL A 445 -2.25 -12.64 -17.34
CA VAL A 445 -1.10 -12.65 -16.42
C VAL A 445 -1.54 -12.37 -14.99
N PHE A 446 -2.40 -11.36 -14.78
CA PHE A 446 -2.96 -11.09 -13.45
C PHE A 446 -3.74 -12.29 -12.93
N ASP A 447 -4.61 -12.88 -13.75
CA ASP A 447 -5.40 -14.05 -13.39
C ASP A 447 -4.50 -15.24 -13.01
N ARG A 448 -3.45 -15.52 -13.80
CA ARG A 448 -2.47 -16.59 -13.51
C ARG A 448 -1.74 -16.37 -12.18
N VAL A 449 -1.26 -15.16 -11.90
CA VAL A 449 -0.60 -14.86 -10.61
C VAL A 449 -1.59 -14.98 -9.45
N MET A 450 -2.83 -14.52 -9.65
CA MET A 450 -3.87 -14.65 -8.63
C MET A 450 -4.23 -16.12 -8.36
N GLU A 451 -4.38 -16.94 -9.40
CA GLU A 451 -4.70 -18.38 -9.27
C GLU A 451 -3.71 -19.11 -8.36
N ILE A 452 -2.41 -18.79 -8.48
CA ILE A 452 -1.35 -19.46 -7.73
C ILE A 452 -1.07 -18.82 -6.36
N THR A 453 -1.61 -17.62 -6.07
CA THR A 453 -1.32 -16.89 -4.82
C THR A 453 -2.54 -16.66 -3.93
N VAL A 454 -3.74 -16.45 -4.48
CA VAL A 454 -4.98 -16.17 -3.74
C VAL A 454 -5.45 -17.31 -2.83
N PRO A 455 -5.30 -18.61 -3.20
CA PRO A 455 -5.69 -19.68 -2.29
C PRO A 455 -4.91 -19.55 -0.96
N ALA A 456 -5.63 -19.69 0.16
CA ALA A 456 -5.11 -19.37 1.49
C ALA A 456 -3.86 -20.17 1.85
N GLN A 457 -3.73 -21.40 1.36
CA GLN A 457 -2.56 -22.26 1.57
C GLN A 457 -1.27 -21.74 0.91
N TYR A 458 -1.37 -20.82 -0.06
CA TYR A 458 -0.22 -20.29 -0.79
C TYR A 458 0.21 -18.90 -0.29
N SER A 459 -0.71 -18.05 0.16
CA SER A 459 -0.38 -16.70 0.66
C SER A 459 -0.58 -16.52 2.16
N THR A 460 -1.69 -16.99 2.73
CA THR A 460 -1.98 -16.82 4.15
C THR A 460 -1.20 -17.81 5.01
N PHE A 461 -1.37 -19.11 4.76
CA PHE A 461 -0.80 -20.21 5.53
C PHE A 461 0.29 -20.92 4.74
N LYS A 462 1.47 -20.30 4.73
CA LYS A 462 2.59 -20.71 3.88
C LYS A 462 3.41 -21.82 4.54
N ASN A 463 4.08 -22.61 3.71
CA ASN A 463 5.23 -23.41 4.10
C ASN A 463 6.31 -23.36 3.00
N GLU A 464 7.50 -23.86 3.28
CA GLU A 464 8.64 -23.85 2.36
C GLU A 464 8.32 -24.49 1.01
N ARG A 465 7.64 -25.64 1.02
CA ARG A 465 7.30 -26.38 -0.19
C ARG A 465 6.34 -25.60 -1.08
N ARG A 466 5.28 -25.03 -0.50
CA ARG A 466 4.29 -24.20 -1.20
C ARG A 466 4.89 -22.89 -1.71
N ILE A 467 5.75 -22.23 -0.93
CA ILE A 467 6.47 -21.04 -1.37
C ILE A 467 7.35 -21.36 -2.59
N LYS A 468 8.11 -22.47 -2.55
CA LYS A 468 8.93 -22.91 -3.69
C LYS A 468 8.09 -23.26 -4.92
N LYS A 469 6.92 -23.88 -4.75
CA LYS A 469 5.96 -24.14 -5.83
C LYS A 469 5.51 -22.83 -6.48
N VAL A 470 5.05 -21.86 -5.68
CA VAL A 470 4.65 -20.54 -6.19
C VAL A 470 5.79 -19.84 -6.94
N LEU A 471 7.01 -19.86 -6.39
CA LEU A 471 8.17 -19.28 -7.06
C LEU A 471 8.47 -19.96 -8.41
N ALA A 472 8.39 -21.29 -8.49
CA ALA A 472 8.58 -22.03 -9.72
C ALA A 472 7.51 -21.70 -10.78
N GLU A 473 6.24 -21.58 -10.35
CA GLU A 473 5.15 -21.20 -11.24
C GLU A 473 5.26 -19.74 -11.71
N LEU A 474 5.70 -18.82 -10.83
CA LEU A 474 5.99 -17.43 -11.18
C LEU A 474 7.10 -17.29 -12.22
N GLU A 475 8.13 -18.15 -12.22
CA GLU A 475 9.15 -18.14 -13.29
C GLU A 475 8.53 -18.47 -14.66
N GLY A 476 7.55 -19.38 -14.70
CA GLY A 476 6.77 -19.65 -15.91
C GLY A 476 5.96 -18.44 -16.39
N VAL A 477 5.30 -17.73 -15.45
CA VAL A 477 4.59 -16.48 -15.77
C VAL A 477 5.55 -15.39 -16.25
N LYS A 478 6.71 -15.28 -15.61
CA LYS A 478 7.74 -14.30 -15.97
C LYS A 478 8.29 -14.53 -17.38
N ALA A 479 8.48 -15.78 -17.79
CA ALA A 479 8.90 -16.13 -19.14
C ALA A 479 7.89 -15.67 -20.21
N SER A 480 6.58 -15.79 -19.91
CA SER A 480 5.51 -15.39 -20.83
C SER A 480 5.35 -13.86 -21.00
N LEU A 481 5.94 -13.05 -20.12
CA LEU A 481 5.91 -11.58 -20.22
C LEU A 481 6.52 -11.05 -21.52
N SER A 482 7.44 -11.81 -22.14
CA SER A 482 8.04 -11.47 -23.43
C SER A 482 7.04 -11.52 -24.60
N GLU A 483 5.97 -12.30 -24.45
CA GLU A 483 4.89 -12.51 -25.41
C GLU A 483 3.68 -11.60 -25.16
N LEU A 484 3.76 -10.67 -24.21
CA LEU A 484 2.70 -9.71 -23.93
C LEU A 484 2.30 -8.96 -25.20
N ALA A 485 0.99 -8.83 -25.40
CA ALA A 485 0.38 -8.12 -26.50
C ALA A 485 -0.37 -6.88 -26.00
N ALA A 486 -0.11 -5.73 -26.62
CA ALA A 486 -0.77 -4.46 -26.30
C ALA A 486 -1.26 -3.79 -27.59
N PRO A 487 -2.51 -4.03 -28.03
CA PRO A 487 -3.01 -3.48 -29.30
C PRO A 487 -3.15 -1.95 -29.29
N ASN A 488 -3.14 -1.31 -28.13
CA ASN A 488 -3.28 0.14 -27.97
C ASN A 488 -2.59 0.65 -26.68
N PRO A 489 -2.45 1.97 -26.48
CA PRO A 489 -1.80 2.53 -25.28
C PRO A 489 -2.43 2.12 -23.95
N HIS A 490 -3.74 1.91 -23.90
CA HIS A 490 -4.41 1.47 -22.67
C HIS A 490 -4.00 0.04 -22.29
N GLU A 491 -3.98 -0.88 -23.26
CA GLU A 491 -3.48 -2.25 -23.04
C GLU A 491 -1.97 -2.26 -22.76
N LEU A 492 -1.21 -1.28 -23.28
CA LEU A 492 0.21 -1.13 -22.93
C LEU A 492 0.40 -0.79 -21.45
N VAL A 493 -0.47 0.06 -20.88
CA VAL A 493 -0.45 0.35 -19.43
C VAL A 493 -0.62 -0.95 -18.65
N LYS A 494 -1.63 -1.76 -18.98
CA LYS A 494 -1.86 -3.04 -18.29
C LYS A 494 -0.68 -3.99 -18.44
N ALA A 495 -0.05 -4.04 -19.62
CA ALA A 495 1.14 -4.86 -19.84
C ALA A 495 2.31 -4.43 -18.94
N GLN A 496 2.50 -3.13 -18.71
CA GLN A 496 3.51 -2.62 -17.78
C GLN A 496 3.15 -2.92 -16.32
N GLU A 497 1.88 -2.74 -15.93
CA GLU A 497 1.38 -3.07 -14.59
C GLU A 497 1.55 -4.57 -14.29
N ALA A 498 1.26 -5.45 -15.26
CA ALA A 498 1.44 -6.90 -15.12
C ALA A 498 2.92 -7.27 -14.91
N ARG A 499 3.84 -6.66 -15.66
CA ARG A 499 5.29 -6.84 -15.47
C ARG A 499 5.74 -6.43 -14.06
N ASN A 500 5.28 -5.28 -13.59
CA ASN A 500 5.59 -4.77 -12.26
C ASN A 500 5.02 -5.68 -11.16
N TYR A 501 3.78 -6.14 -11.33
CA TYR A 501 3.11 -7.01 -10.36
C TYR A 501 3.80 -8.38 -10.24
N VAL A 502 4.19 -9.01 -11.36
CA VAL A 502 4.96 -10.27 -11.35
C VAL A 502 6.31 -10.09 -10.65
N GLN A 503 7.03 -9.00 -10.93
CA GLN A 503 8.30 -8.68 -10.24
C GLN A 503 8.09 -8.51 -8.73
N CYS A 504 7.03 -7.81 -8.32
CA CYS A 504 6.69 -7.66 -6.90
C CYS A 504 6.34 -9.00 -6.26
N ALA A 505 5.54 -9.85 -6.93
CA ALA A 505 5.17 -11.18 -6.44
C ALA A 505 6.41 -12.05 -6.18
N GLU A 506 7.38 -12.06 -7.10
CA GLU A 506 8.65 -12.78 -6.92
C GLU A 506 9.40 -12.29 -5.68
N LEU A 507 9.51 -10.97 -5.49
CA LEU A 507 10.18 -10.36 -4.33
C LEU A 507 9.49 -10.72 -3.00
N VAL A 508 8.16 -10.65 -2.97
CA VAL A 508 7.34 -11.01 -1.81
C VAL A 508 7.59 -12.46 -1.38
N PHE A 509 7.50 -13.41 -2.32
CA PHE A 509 7.68 -14.83 -1.99
C PHE A 509 9.13 -15.21 -1.67
N LYS A 510 10.11 -14.53 -2.29
CA LYS A 510 11.52 -14.68 -1.93
C LYS A 510 11.79 -14.21 -0.49
N ALA A 511 11.23 -13.08 -0.07
CA ALA A 511 11.34 -12.63 1.33
C ALA A 511 10.60 -13.56 2.30
N ALA A 512 9.43 -14.07 1.91
CA ALA A 512 8.65 -15.01 2.72
C ALA A 512 9.36 -16.36 2.92
N LEU A 513 10.16 -16.80 1.94
CA LEU A 513 10.99 -17.99 2.06
C LEU A 513 12.07 -17.82 3.13
N GLU A 514 12.71 -16.65 3.15
CA GLU A 514 13.79 -16.29 4.07
C GLU A 514 13.30 -16.16 5.52
N ARG A 515 12.15 -15.50 5.76
CA ARG A 515 11.60 -15.33 7.11
C ARG A 515 11.06 -16.64 7.71
N LYS A 516 11.78 -17.20 8.68
CA LYS A 516 11.48 -18.44 9.42
C LYS A 516 10.82 -18.16 10.78
N GLU A 517 9.72 -17.41 10.77
CA GLU A 517 8.81 -17.18 11.90
C GLU A 517 7.38 -16.91 11.39
N SER A 518 6.44 -16.71 12.30
CA SER A 518 5.09 -16.20 12.00
C SER A 518 4.82 -14.91 12.76
N ARG A 519 4.71 -13.78 12.05
CA ARG A 519 4.49 -12.44 12.61
C ARG A 519 3.62 -11.61 11.68
N GLY A 520 2.52 -11.07 12.21
CA GLY A 520 1.56 -10.29 11.41
C GLY A 520 0.94 -11.13 10.29
N SER A 521 0.94 -10.59 9.08
CA SER A 521 0.44 -11.26 7.88
C SER A 521 1.32 -12.40 7.38
N HIS A 522 2.60 -12.41 7.74
CA HIS A 522 3.50 -13.48 7.40
C HIS A 522 3.34 -14.64 8.39
N TYR A 523 2.72 -15.73 7.94
CA TYR A 523 2.61 -16.98 8.70
C TYR A 523 3.34 -18.10 7.97
N ARG A 524 4.10 -18.90 8.73
CA ARG A 524 4.81 -20.11 8.30
C ARG A 524 4.38 -21.27 9.18
N GLU A 525 3.78 -22.28 8.58
CA GLU A 525 3.27 -23.47 9.27
C GLU A 525 4.38 -24.19 10.06
N GLU A 526 5.61 -24.24 9.53
CA GLU A 526 6.73 -24.90 10.20
C GLU A 526 7.30 -24.06 11.35
N TYR A 527 6.96 -22.77 11.39
CA TYR A 527 7.40 -21.81 12.39
C TYR A 527 6.20 -21.03 12.95
N PRO A 528 5.24 -21.68 13.63
CA PRO A 528 3.93 -21.10 14.00
C PRO A 528 4.00 -20.18 15.23
N TYR A 529 5.13 -19.51 15.41
CA TYR A 529 5.45 -18.64 16.53
C TYR A 529 6.03 -17.32 16.03
N ARG A 530 5.70 -16.23 16.72
CA ARG A 530 6.46 -14.99 16.68
C ARG A 530 7.77 -15.22 17.43
N ASP A 531 8.92 -15.06 16.78
CA ASP A 531 10.24 -15.37 17.33
C ASP A 531 11.03 -14.08 17.56
N ASP A 532 10.93 -13.54 18.78
CA ASP A 532 11.58 -12.28 19.13
C ASP A 532 13.12 -12.42 19.30
N ASP A 533 13.63 -13.64 19.49
CA ASP A 533 15.07 -13.89 19.64
C ASP A 533 15.79 -13.81 18.30
N ASN A 534 15.17 -14.37 17.25
CA ASN A 534 15.82 -14.54 15.95
C ASN A 534 15.35 -13.55 14.89
N TRP A 535 14.16 -12.96 15.03
CA TRP A 535 13.47 -12.29 13.92
C TRP A 535 12.94 -10.87 14.20
N LEU A 536 13.44 -10.21 15.26
CA LEU A 536 13.38 -8.74 15.39
C LEU A 536 14.33 -8.08 14.37
N LYS A 537 13.98 -8.24 13.09
CA LYS A 537 14.75 -7.87 11.90
C LYS A 537 13.82 -7.44 10.77
N TRP A 538 14.30 -6.53 9.93
CA TRP A 538 13.78 -6.32 8.59
C TRP A 538 14.59 -7.12 7.58
N ILE A 539 13.90 -7.69 6.59
CA ILE A 539 14.54 -8.25 5.40
C ILE A 539 14.63 -7.14 4.37
N VAL A 540 15.84 -6.87 3.89
CA VAL A 540 16.10 -5.88 2.85
C VAL A 540 16.43 -6.60 1.54
N GLN A 541 15.77 -6.20 0.47
CA GLN A 541 15.98 -6.71 -0.89
C GLN A 541 16.48 -5.60 -1.80
N ARG A 542 17.50 -5.91 -2.61
CA ARG A 542 18.07 -5.01 -3.61
C ARG A 542 18.41 -5.80 -4.87
N ARG A 543 18.36 -5.15 -6.03
CA ARG A 543 18.83 -5.74 -7.27
C ARG A 543 20.37 -5.79 -7.28
N GLU A 544 20.93 -6.99 -7.36
CA GLU A 544 22.38 -7.23 -7.38
C GLU A 544 22.72 -8.21 -8.50
N ASN A 545 23.59 -7.80 -9.45
CA ASN A 545 24.04 -8.61 -10.58
C ASN A 545 22.90 -9.31 -11.37
N GLY A 546 21.77 -8.62 -11.55
CA GLY A 546 20.59 -9.18 -12.23
C GLY A 546 19.74 -10.14 -11.39
N SER A 547 20.11 -10.38 -10.13
CA SER A 547 19.42 -11.23 -9.17
C SER A 547 18.88 -10.42 -7.98
N VAL A 548 18.17 -11.10 -7.07
CA VAL A 548 17.69 -10.51 -5.81
C VAL A 548 18.75 -10.71 -4.74
N GLY A 549 19.48 -9.64 -4.41
CA GLY A 549 20.32 -9.59 -3.22
C GLY A 549 19.46 -9.40 -1.98
N MET A 550 19.82 -10.08 -0.89
CA MET A 550 19.15 -9.99 0.39
C MET A 550 20.14 -9.71 1.50
N ARG A 551 19.73 -8.87 2.44
CA ARG A 551 20.43 -8.68 3.71
C ARG A 551 19.45 -8.50 4.85
N ILE A 552 19.95 -8.73 6.05
CA ILE A 552 19.21 -8.58 7.29
C ILE A 552 19.59 -7.26 7.93
N GLU A 553 18.58 -6.45 8.25
CA GLU A 553 18.73 -5.26 9.09
C GLU A 553 18.12 -5.55 10.45
N HIS A 554 18.91 -5.41 11.52
CA HIS A 554 18.39 -5.63 12.87
C HIS A 554 17.55 -4.43 13.33
N ILE A 555 16.41 -4.70 13.96
CA ILE A 555 15.66 -3.65 14.65
C ILE A 555 16.57 -3.10 15.75
N PRO A 556 16.80 -1.77 15.83
CA PRO A 556 17.70 -1.19 16.82
C PRO A 556 17.07 -1.11 18.22
N ILE A 557 16.59 -2.26 18.70
CA ILE A 557 15.79 -2.42 19.91
C ILE A 557 16.53 -1.98 21.17
N TRP A 558 17.88 -1.99 21.16
CA TRP A 558 18.70 -1.57 22.29
C TRP A 558 18.49 -0.10 22.68
N ARG A 559 18.32 0.78 21.68
CA ARG A 559 18.12 2.23 21.88
C ARG A 559 16.65 2.65 21.92
N TYR A 560 15.75 1.79 21.47
CA TYR A 560 14.34 2.13 21.36
C TYR A 560 13.64 2.18 22.73
N PRO A 561 12.71 3.15 22.92
CA PRO A 561 12.04 3.33 24.22
C PRO A 561 11.08 2.18 24.54
N VAL A 562 10.44 1.59 23.53
CA VAL A 562 9.46 0.50 23.71
C VAL A 562 10.12 -0.82 23.36
N LYS A 563 10.12 -1.78 24.31
CA LYS A 563 10.78 -3.08 24.15
C LYS A 563 9.81 -4.19 24.52
N PRO A 564 9.97 -5.41 23.95
CA PRO A 564 9.25 -6.57 24.45
C PRO A 564 9.52 -6.76 25.94
N GLU A 565 8.47 -6.94 26.74
CA GLU A 565 8.62 -7.29 28.17
C GLU A 565 9.34 -8.63 28.33
N THR A 566 9.08 -9.55 27.42
CA THR A 566 9.71 -10.86 27.31
C THR A 566 10.09 -11.15 25.87
N TYR A 567 11.31 -11.67 25.70
CA TYR A 567 11.83 -12.23 24.45
C TYR A 567 11.51 -13.73 24.37
N GLY A 568 11.73 -14.35 23.20
CA GLY A 568 11.39 -15.74 22.94
C GLY A 568 10.26 -15.95 21.93
N LYS A 569 9.82 -17.21 21.84
CA LYS A 569 8.78 -17.67 20.92
C LYS A 569 7.40 -17.53 21.54
N LYS A 570 6.51 -16.78 20.89
CA LYS A 570 5.11 -16.60 21.28
C LYS A 570 4.20 -17.25 20.24
N PRO A 571 3.30 -18.19 20.62
CA PRO A 571 2.39 -18.83 19.67
C PRO A 571 1.59 -17.80 18.87
N HIS A 572 1.49 -18.02 17.57
CA HIS A 572 0.62 -17.21 16.72
C HIS A 572 -0.86 -17.49 17.08
N PRO A 573 -1.75 -16.48 17.18
CA PRO A 573 -3.14 -16.67 17.67
C PRO A 573 -4.00 -17.55 16.75
N VAL A 574 -3.69 -17.57 15.45
CA VAL A 574 -4.35 -18.44 14.46
C VAL A 574 -3.31 -19.43 13.95
N GLN A 575 -3.37 -20.67 14.43
CA GLN A 575 -2.53 -21.77 13.92
C GLN A 575 -3.36 -22.73 13.08
N VAL A 576 -2.77 -23.24 12.02
CA VAL A 576 -3.34 -24.27 11.15
C VAL A 576 -2.32 -25.39 10.93
N PHE A 577 -2.84 -26.60 10.73
CA PHE A 577 -2.09 -27.74 10.23
C PHE A 577 -2.86 -28.26 9.01
N LEU A 578 -2.31 -28.03 7.82
CA LEU A 578 -2.87 -28.52 6.57
C LEU A 578 -2.18 -29.84 6.22
N GLU A 579 -2.94 -30.90 5.92
CA GLU A 579 -2.35 -32.23 5.70
C GLU A 579 -1.48 -32.25 4.43
N PRO A 580 -0.41 -33.08 4.40
CA PRO A 580 0.37 -33.29 3.18
C PRO A 580 -0.50 -33.97 2.11
N GLY A 581 -1.04 -33.21 1.16
CA GLY A 581 -1.84 -33.75 0.05
C GLY A 581 -3.12 -32.98 -0.28
N GLU A 582 -3.53 -32.03 0.55
CA GLU A 582 -4.69 -31.14 0.30
C GLU A 582 -4.39 -30.01 -0.72
N GLU A 583 -3.49 -30.23 -1.68
CA GLU A 583 -2.96 -29.20 -2.58
C GLU A 583 -3.62 -29.05 -3.95
#